data_AF-A0AAW8RMB6-F1
#
_entry.id   AF-A0AAW8RMB6-F1
#
_cell.length_a   1.000
_cell.length_b   1.000
_cell.length_c   1.000
_cell.angle_alpha   90.00
_cell.angle_beta   90.00
_cell.angle_gamma   90.00
#
_symmetry.space_group_name_H-M   'P 1'
#
loop_
_entity.id
_entity.type
_entity.pdbx_description
1 polymer ?
#
loop_
_entity_poly.entity_id
_entity_poly.type
_entity_poly.pdbx_seq_one_letter_code
_entity_poly.pdbx_strand_id
1 'polypeptide(L)'
;MGQREFIVLIIIAVVILLVVLDIFSRLKVKETVRSNWGKIPYQPRFDKEESLKDAWLTEKKFRSWDSEIDDLTWYDLDMFEVFEGINSTYSSVGSEALYQRLRSFDFGEDYQLEKLIAFYQENPQLRERIQYQFARLGKKDHNFAKQYLADGKS
;
A
#
# COMPACT_ATOMS: atom_id res chain seq x y z
N MET A 1 44.55 -22.17 11.37
CA MET A 1 43.32 -21.38 11.57
C MET A 1 42.50 -22.07 12.64
N GLY A 2 42.27 -21.42 13.77
CA GLY A 2 41.51 -21.99 14.88
C GLY A 2 40.02 -22.10 14.55
N GLN A 3 39.30 -23.03 15.18
CA GLN A 3 37.84 -23.17 15.00
C GLN A 3 37.09 -21.84 15.23
N ARG A 4 37.56 -21.02 16.17
CA ARG A 4 37.00 -19.68 16.45
C ARG A 4 37.17 -18.71 15.28
N GLU A 5 38.33 -18.70 14.62
CA GLU A 5 38.61 -17.84 13.46
C GLU A 5 37.74 -18.24 12.26
N PHE A 6 37.56 -19.54 12.04
CA PHE A 6 36.69 -20.06 10.98
C PHE A 6 35.21 -19.68 11.21
N ILE A 7 34.71 -19.80 12.44
CA ILE A 7 33.35 -19.39 12.81
C ILE A 7 33.14 -17.88 12.55
N VAL A 8 34.11 -17.04 12.93
CA VAL A 8 34.02 -15.58 12.71
C VAL A 8 33.96 -15.25 11.22
N LEU A 9 34.76 -15.92 10.38
CA LEU A 9 34.73 -15.71 8.93
C LEU A 9 33.39 -16.09 8.30
N ILE A 10 32.77 -17.19 8.75
CA ILE A 10 31.43 -17.58 8.28
C ILE A 10 30.40 -16.51 8.65
N ILE A 11 30.42 -16.01 9.88
CA ILE A 11 29.48 -14.97 10.32
C ILE A 11 29.65 -13.71 9.46
N ILE A 12 30.89 -13.27 9.21
CA ILE A 12 31.17 -12.12 8.35
C ILE A 12 30.65 -12.35 6.92
N ALA A 13 30.90 -13.54 6.35
CA ALA A 13 30.43 -13.88 5.02
C ALA A 13 28.88 -13.86 4.93
N VAL A 14 28.19 -14.39 5.94
CA VAL A 14 26.73 -14.36 6.02
C VAL A 14 26.21 -12.93 6.14
N VAL A 15 26.82 -12.09 6.99
CA VAL A 15 26.43 -10.68 7.13
C VAL A 15 26.62 -9.93 5.80
N ILE A 16 27.75 -10.10 5.13
CA ILE A 16 28.01 -9.49 3.81
C ILE A 16 26.95 -9.95 2.81
N LEU A 17 26.64 -11.25 2.76
CA LEU A 17 25.62 -11.80 1.87
C LEU A 17 24.25 -11.15 2.13
N LEU A 18 23.81 -11.06 3.39
CA LEU A 18 22.53 -10.44 3.75
C LEU A 18 22.48 -8.95 3.34
N VAL A 19 23.55 -8.19 3.56
CA VAL A 19 23.65 -6.78 3.16
C VAL A 19 23.56 -6.64 1.64
N VAL A 20 24.28 -7.48 0.90
CA VAL A 20 24.26 -7.48 -0.58
C VAL A 20 22.85 -7.79 -1.08
N LEU A 21 22.19 -8.81 -0.55
CA LEU A 21 20.82 -9.17 -0.91
C LEU A 21 19.82 -8.03 -0.61
N ASP A 22 19.95 -7.36 0.54
CA ASP A 22 19.11 -6.21 0.90
C ASP A 22 19.31 -5.03 -0.06
N ILE A 23 20.55 -4.70 -0.43
CA ILE A 23 20.85 -3.64 -1.41
C ILE A 23 20.22 -3.97 -2.76
N PHE A 24 20.40 -5.18 -3.28
CA PHE A 24 19.81 -5.61 -4.55
C PHE A 24 18.28 -5.56 -4.51
N SER A 25 17.67 -5.99 -3.40
CA SER A 25 16.22 -5.90 -3.20
C SER A 25 15.73 -4.45 -3.26
N ARG A 26 16.39 -3.53 -2.57
CA ARG A 26 16.05 -2.10 -2.56
C ARG A 26 16.14 -1.47 -3.94
N LEU A 27 17.21 -1.77 -4.67
CA LEU A 27 17.40 -1.27 -6.04
C LEU A 27 16.29 -1.78 -6.96
N LYS A 28 15.95 -3.08 -6.86
CA LYS A 28 14.86 -3.68 -7.64
C LYS A 28 13.52 -3.02 -7.35
N VAL A 29 13.18 -2.81 -6.08
CA VAL A 29 11.91 -2.15 -5.70
C VAL A 29 11.84 -0.73 -6.27
N LYS A 30 12.94 0.04 -6.18
CA LYS A 30 12.99 1.39 -6.74
C LYS A 30 12.78 1.40 -8.25
N GLU A 31 13.43 0.48 -8.96
CA GLU A 31 13.28 0.36 -10.42
C GLU A 31 11.86 -0.06 -10.81
N THR A 32 11.25 -1.01 -10.08
CA THR A 32 9.84 -1.38 -10.27
C THR A 32 8.92 -0.17 -10.09
N VAL A 33 9.09 0.61 -9.03
CA VAL A 33 8.28 1.81 -8.77
C VAL A 33 8.37 2.81 -9.91
N ARG A 34 9.59 3.06 -10.39
CA ARG A 34 9.84 3.99 -11.49
C ARG A 34 9.26 3.49 -12.82
N SER A 35 9.49 2.23 -13.15
CA SER A 35 9.12 1.65 -14.45
C SER A 35 7.62 1.35 -14.57
N ASN A 36 6.89 1.21 -13.46
CA ASN A 36 5.44 0.99 -13.46
C ASN A 36 4.61 2.28 -13.43
N TRP A 37 5.23 3.44 -13.26
CA TRP A 37 4.49 4.70 -13.25
C TRP A 37 3.78 4.94 -14.60
N GLY A 38 2.48 5.24 -14.54
CA GLY A 38 1.65 5.51 -15.73
C GLY A 38 1.29 4.27 -16.56
N LYS A 39 1.66 3.07 -16.10
CA LYS A 39 1.21 1.82 -16.71
C LYS A 39 -0.06 1.32 -16.00
N ILE A 40 -0.81 0.47 -16.70
CA ILE A 40 -1.92 -0.27 -16.08
C ILE A 40 -1.36 -1.03 -14.87
N PRO A 41 -1.97 -0.89 -13.68
CA PRO A 41 -1.48 -1.56 -12.50
C PRO A 41 -1.42 -3.07 -12.72
N TYR A 42 -0.22 -3.62 -12.55
CA TYR A 42 0.00 -5.05 -12.54
C TYR A 42 0.36 -5.47 -11.11
N GLN A 43 -0.49 -6.31 -10.53
CA GLN A 43 -0.28 -6.81 -9.17
C GLN A 43 0.00 -8.32 -9.21
N PRO A 44 1.18 -8.78 -8.76
CA PRO A 44 1.46 -10.21 -8.67
C PRO A 44 0.66 -10.90 -7.57
N ARG A 45 0.15 -10.13 -6.61
CA ARG A 45 -0.75 -10.56 -5.55
C ARG A 45 -1.86 -9.53 -5.40
N PHE A 46 -3.09 -9.98 -5.62
CA PHE A 46 -4.29 -9.19 -5.40
C PHE A 46 -4.61 -9.10 -3.90
N ASP A 47 -5.13 -7.95 -3.48
CA ASP A 47 -5.68 -7.78 -2.13
C ASP A 47 -6.99 -8.56 -2.04
N LYS A 48 -7.21 -9.28 -0.94
CA LYS A 48 -8.51 -9.95 -0.74
C LYS A 48 -9.57 -8.91 -0.43
N GLU A 49 -10.67 -8.91 -1.20
CA GLU A 49 -11.77 -7.98 -0.97
C GLU A 49 -12.29 -8.04 0.47
N GLU A 50 -12.41 -9.24 1.04
CA GLU A 50 -12.81 -9.44 2.43
C GLU A 50 -11.95 -8.63 3.41
N SER A 51 -10.62 -8.65 3.23
CA SER A 51 -9.71 -7.87 4.07
C SER A 51 -9.90 -6.36 3.89
N LEU A 52 -10.20 -5.89 2.68
CA LEU A 52 -10.44 -4.46 2.41
C LEU A 52 -11.75 -4.02 3.04
N LYS A 53 -12.78 -4.85 2.93
CA LYS A 53 -14.09 -4.64 3.54
C LYS A 53 -14.01 -4.59 5.06
N ASP A 54 -13.27 -5.50 5.69
CA ASP A 54 -13.05 -5.50 7.14
C ASP A 54 -12.42 -4.18 7.63
N ALA A 55 -11.43 -3.68 6.88
CA ALA A 55 -10.75 -2.41 7.17
C ALA A 55 -11.71 -1.22 7.03
N TRP A 56 -12.52 -1.19 5.97
CA TRP A 56 -13.55 -0.18 5.74
C TRP A 56 -14.62 -0.18 6.85
N LEU A 57 -15.16 -1.35 7.22
CA LEU A 57 -16.14 -1.50 8.30
C LEU A 57 -15.58 -1.04 9.65
N THR A 58 -14.28 -1.28 9.88
CA THR A 58 -13.60 -0.81 11.09
C THR A 58 -13.53 0.72 11.13
N GLU A 59 -13.22 1.36 10.01
CA GLU A 59 -13.14 2.81 9.93
C GLU A 59 -14.48 3.51 10.14
N LYS A 60 -15.56 2.91 9.64
CA LYS A 60 -16.93 3.40 9.85
C LYS A 60 -17.31 3.54 11.33
N LYS A 61 -16.63 2.85 12.23
CA LYS A 61 -16.88 2.97 13.68
C LYS A 61 -16.47 4.33 14.26
N PHE A 62 -15.57 5.06 13.60
CA PHE A 62 -15.03 6.32 14.12
C PHE A 62 -14.98 7.47 13.11
N ARG A 63 -15.48 7.26 11.88
CA ARG A 63 -15.68 8.30 10.86
C ARG A 63 -17.01 8.11 10.15
N SER A 64 -17.76 9.19 10.00
CA SER A 64 -19.00 9.26 9.21
C SER A 64 -18.72 9.84 7.82
N TRP A 65 -19.63 9.56 6.89
CA TRP A 65 -19.60 9.99 5.48
C TRP A 65 -20.98 10.47 5.07
N ASP A 66 -21.05 11.35 4.07
CA ASP A 66 -22.33 11.84 3.55
C ASP A 66 -23.10 10.75 2.77
N SER A 67 -22.36 9.88 2.09
CA SER A 67 -22.93 8.76 1.34
C SER A 67 -21.98 7.57 1.28
N GLU A 68 -22.56 6.38 1.17
CA GLU A 68 -21.83 5.13 1.07
C GLU A 68 -22.47 4.21 0.04
N ILE A 69 -21.64 3.48 -0.71
CA ILE A 69 -22.06 2.43 -1.63
C ILE A 69 -22.21 1.14 -0.82
N ASP A 70 -23.45 0.64 -0.76
CA ASP A 70 -23.78 -0.60 -0.10
C ASP A 70 -23.25 -1.81 -0.89
N ASP A 71 -23.29 -2.99 -0.26
CA ASP A 71 -22.76 -4.20 -0.89
C ASP A 71 -23.50 -4.56 -2.17
N LEU A 72 -24.83 -4.38 -2.22
CA LEU A 72 -25.61 -4.72 -3.40
C LEU A 72 -25.19 -3.86 -4.60
N THR A 73 -25.17 -2.53 -4.43
CA THR A 73 -24.73 -1.62 -5.48
C THR A 73 -23.28 -1.86 -5.88
N TRP A 74 -22.41 -2.18 -4.92
CA TRP A 74 -21.00 -2.49 -5.19
C TRP A 74 -20.85 -3.70 -6.11
N TYR A 75 -21.62 -4.76 -5.87
CA TYR A 75 -21.62 -5.95 -6.71
C TYR A 75 -22.31 -5.70 -8.06
N ASP A 76 -23.44 -5.00 -8.09
CA ASP A 76 -24.19 -4.70 -9.32
C ASP A 76 -23.37 -3.88 -10.34
N LEU A 77 -22.39 -3.11 -9.86
CA LEU A 77 -21.51 -2.27 -10.66
C LEU A 77 -20.12 -2.88 -10.91
N ASP A 78 -19.89 -4.14 -10.49
CA ASP A 78 -18.59 -4.82 -10.58
C ASP A 78 -17.42 -3.97 -10.03
N MET A 79 -17.67 -3.22 -8.94
CA MET A 79 -16.74 -2.21 -8.44
C MET A 79 -15.42 -2.78 -7.92
N PHE A 80 -15.37 -4.07 -7.59
CA PHE A 80 -14.11 -4.72 -7.24
C PHE A 80 -13.17 -4.86 -8.45
N GLU A 81 -13.71 -5.14 -9.66
CA GLU A 81 -12.91 -5.15 -10.89
C GLU A 81 -12.39 -3.74 -11.21
N VAL A 82 -13.23 -2.71 -11.01
CA VAL A 82 -12.82 -1.31 -11.14
C VAL A 82 -11.69 -1.00 -10.16
N PHE A 83 -11.81 -1.41 -8.90
CA PHE A 83 -10.76 -1.27 -7.90
C PHE A 83 -9.46 -1.93 -8.36
N GLU A 84 -9.48 -3.19 -8.81
CA GLU A 84 -8.29 -3.88 -9.31
C GLU A 84 -7.66 -3.17 -10.50
N GLY A 85 -8.47 -2.66 -11.42
CA GLY A 85 -8.04 -1.95 -12.62
C GLY A 85 -7.36 -0.59 -12.36
N ILE A 86 -7.69 0.08 -11.26
CA ILE A 86 -7.11 1.39 -10.91
C ILE A 86 -6.12 1.33 -9.75
N ASN A 87 -6.07 0.22 -9.00
CA ASN A 87 -5.24 0.10 -7.82
C ASN A 87 -3.74 0.05 -8.17
N SER A 88 -3.13 1.23 -8.22
CA SER A 88 -1.68 1.41 -8.40
C SER A 88 -0.95 1.62 -7.07
N THR A 89 -1.54 1.17 -5.96
CA THR A 89 -0.94 1.32 -4.63
C THR A 89 0.03 0.18 -4.33
N TYR A 90 1.10 0.51 -3.61
CA TYR A 90 2.16 -0.45 -3.29
C TYR A 90 2.05 -1.04 -1.87
N SER A 91 1.10 -0.57 -1.06
CA SER A 91 0.90 -1.02 0.31
C SER A 91 -0.56 -1.34 0.60
N SER A 92 -0.82 -2.25 1.55
CA SER A 92 -2.21 -2.56 1.91
C SER A 92 -2.94 -1.36 2.52
N VAL A 93 -2.24 -0.49 3.25
CA VAL A 93 -2.83 0.77 3.74
C VAL A 93 -3.27 1.69 2.60
N GLY A 94 -2.54 1.67 1.48
CA GLY A 94 -2.94 2.38 0.26
C GLY A 94 -4.14 1.73 -0.41
N SER A 95 -4.15 0.39 -0.53
CA SER A 95 -5.28 -0.37 -1.06
C SER A 95 -6.55 -0.13 -0.24
N GLU A 96 -6.47 -0.17 1.08
CA GLU A 96 -7.58 0.11 2.00
C GLU A 96 -8.11 1.54 1.81
N ALA A 97 -7.22 2.53 1.70
CA ALA A 97 -7.61 3.92 1.48
C ALA A 97 -8.31 4.12 0.13
N LEU A 98 -7.86 3.43 -0.93
CA LEU A 98 -8.51 3.46 -2.23
C LEU A 98 -9.88 2.78 -2.19
N TYR A 99 -9.98 1.58 -1.60
CA TYR A 99 -11.24 0.84 -1.46
C TYR A 99 -12.28 1.65 -0.68
N GLN A 100 -11.86 2.23 0.44
CA GLN A 100 -12.67 3.13 1.24
C GLN A 100 -13.15 4.34 0.42
N ARG A 101 -12.27 4.97 -0.36
CA ARG A 101 -12.65 6.13 -1.19
C ARG A 101 -13.65 5.78 -2.28
N LEU A 102 -13.65 4.54 -2.78
CA LEU A 102 -14.67 4.07 -3.72
C LEU A 102 -15.99 3.70 -3.02
N ARG A 103 -15.95 3.36 -1.72
CA ARG A 103 -17.12 2.98 -0.93
C ARG A 103 -17.80 4.15 -0.21
N SER A 104 -17.06 5.20 0.13
CA SER A 104 -17.51 6.26 1.02
C SER A 104 -17.20 7.64 0.46
N PHE A 105 -18.21 8.50 0.42
CA PHE A 105 -18.18 9.81 -0.24
C PHE A 105 -18.55 10.92 0.74
N ASP A 106 -17.74 11.98 0.72
CA ASP A 106 -18.05 13.29 1.28
C ASP A 106 -18.44 14.19 0.08
N PHE A 107 -19.60 14.84 0.12
CA PHE A 107 -20.11 15.67 -0.99
C PHE A 107 -19.56 17.09 -0.99
N GLY A 108 -18.82 17.47 0.04
CA GLY A 108 -18.03 18.70 0.05
C GLY A 108 -16.93 18.69 -1.01
N GLU A 109 -16.43 19.86 -1.38
CA GLU A 109 -15.32 19.96 -2.33
C GLU A 109 -14.01 19.43 -1.73
N ASP A 110 -13.52 18.31 -2.26
CA ASP A 110 -12.20 17.76 -1.91
C ASP A 110 -11.10 18.44 -2.73
N TYR A 111 -10.84 19.71 -2.42
CA TYR A 111 -9.71 20.44 -2.98
C TYR A 111 -8.35 19.84 -2.62
N GLN A 112 -8.28 18.94 -1.63
CA GLN A 112 -7.01 18.38 -1.17
C GLN A 112 -6.52 17.29 -2.12
N LEU A 113 -7.41 16.44 -2.66
CA LEU A 113 -7.01 15.42 -3.62
C LEU A 113 -6.38 16.06 -4.87
N GLU A 114 -7.05 17.02 -5.49
CA GLU A 114 -6.54 17.66 -6.72
C GLU A 114 -5.19 18.35 -6.48
N LYS A 115 -5.02 19.01 -5.33
CA LYS A 115 -3.73 19.58 -4.92
C LYS A 115 -2.64 18.52 -4.77
N LEU A 116 -2.96 17.38 -4.16
CA LEU A 116 -2.02 16.26 -4.01
C LEU A 116 -1.66 15.64 -5.36
N ILE A 117 -2.63 15.48 -6.27
CA ILE A 117 -2.41 14.98 -7.62
C ILE A 117 -1.45 15.91 -8.36
N ALA A 118 -1.75 17.21 -8.42
CA ALA A 118 -0.90 18.21 -9.06
C ALA A 118 0.51 18.23 -8.45
N PHE A 119 0.62 18.21 -7.12
CA PHE A 119 1.89 18.16 -6.42
C PHE A 119 2.76 16.96 -6.84
N TYR A 120 2.19 15.76 -6.89
CA TYR A 120 2.94 14.55 -7.27
C TYR A 120 3.23 14.46 -8.78
N GLN A 121 2.44 15.15 -9.62
CA GLN A 121 2.73 15.30 -11.05
C GLN A 121 3.94 16.23 -11.27
N GLU A 122 3.98 17.36 -10.55
CA GLU A 122 5.07 18.36 -10.63
C GLU A 122 6.37 17.89 -9.95
N ASN A 123 6.28 16.96 -8.99
CA ASN A 123 7.42 16.50 -8.18
C ASN A 123 7.72 14.99 -8.35
N PRO A 124 8.10 14.51 -9.55
CA PRO A 124 8.26 13.08 -9.84
C PRO A 124 9.32 12.39 -8.97
N GLN A 125 10.39 13.09 -8.60
CA GLN A 125 11.47 12.54 -7.76
C GLN A 125 10.98 12.28 -6.33
N LEU A 126 10.17 13.21 -5.78
CA LEU A 126 9.58 13.06 -4.45
C LEU A 126 8.49 11.98 -4.47
N ARG A 127 7.65 11.97 -5.51
CA ARG A 127 6.66 10.91 -5.75
C ARG A 127 7.32 9.53 -5.74
N GLU A 128 8.38 9.33 -6.52
CA GLU A 128 9.10 8.04 -6.56
C GLU A 128 9.67 7.64 -5.19
N ARG A 129 10.25 8.60 -4.44
CA ARG A 129 10.75 8.35 -3.08
C ARG A 129 9.65 7.89 -2.13
N ILE A 130 8.48 8.52 -2.18
CA ILE A 130 7.33 8.18 -1.32
C ILE A 130 6.73 6.84 -1.75
N GLN A 131 6.52 6.62 -3.05
CA GLN A 131 6.04 5.34 -3.59
C GLN A 131 6.98 4.19 -3.22
N TYR A 132 8.30 4.41 -3.24
CA TYR A 132 9.28 3.45 -2.76
C TYR A 132 9.08 3.10 -1.27
N GLN A 133 8.78 4.07 -0.40
CA GLN A 133 8.50 3.73 1.01
C GLN A 133 7.21 2.91 1.14
N PHE A 134 6.16 3.22 0.38
CA PHE A 134 4.95 2.39 0.36
C PHE A 134 5.22 0.98 -0.18
N ALA A 135 6.04 0.83 -1.22
CA ALA A 135 6.44 -0.47 -1.74
C ALA A 135 7.27 -1.29 -0.75
N ARG A 136 8.02 -0.63 0.13
CA ARG A 136 8.72 -1.30 1.24
C ARG A 136 7.79 -1.76 2.35
N LEU A 137 6.67 -1.08 2.58
CA LEU A 137 5.63 -1.56 3.49
C LEU A 137 4.96 -2.82 2.91
N GLY A 138 4.71 -2.80 1.61
CA GLY A 138 4.16 -3.94 0.88
C GLY A 138 2.70 -4.26 1.23
N LYS A 139 2.20 -5.34 0.63
CA LYS A 139 0.82 -5.79 0.79
C LYS A 139 0.72 -7.01 1.71
N LYS A 140 -0.18 -6.91 2.69
CA LYS A 140 -0.57 -7.94 3.64
C LYS A 140 -2.06 -7.77 3.98
N ASP A 141 -2.85 -8.76 3.57
CA ASP A 141 -4.24 -8.91 4.03
C ASP A 141 -4.28 -8.96 5.56
N HIS A 142 -5.33 -8.39 6.15
CA HIS A 142 -5.53 -8.32 7.59
C HIS A 142 -4.28 -7.75 8.29
N ASN A 143 -3.80 -6.59 7.84
CA ASN A 143 -2.66 -5.91 8.48
C ASN A 143 -3.04 -5.22 9.81
N PHE A 144 -4.33 -5.13 10.12
CA PHE A 144 -4.89 -4.57 11.36
C PHE A 144 -4.54 -3.10 11.65
N ALA A 145 -4.05 -2.34 10.67
CA ALA A 145 -3.67 -0.94 10.87
C ALA A 145 -4.88 -0.08 11.29
N LYS A 146 -6.04 -0.25 10.64
CA LYS A 146 -7.28 0.45 11.01
C LYS A 146 -7.78 0.06 12.41
N GLN A 147 -7.67 -1.21 12.76
CA GLN A 147 -8.08 -1.71 14.09
C GLN A 147 -7.20 -1.11 15.19
N TYR A 148 -5.87 -1.11 15.01
CA TYR A 148 -4.94 -0.48 15.95
C TYR A 148 -5.27 1.00 16.20
N LEU A 149 -5.62 1.74 15.13
CA LEU A 149 -6.05 3.14 15.24
C LEU A 149 -7.40 3.32 15.93
N ALA A 150 -8.32 2.35 15.78
CA ALA A 150 -9.62 2.36 16.44
C ALA A 150 -9.47 2.09 17.94
N ASP A 151 -8.70 1.08 18.30
CA ASP A 151 -8.48 0.64 19.69
C ASP A 151 -7.70 1.70 20.50
N GLY A 152 -6.77 2.41 19.86
CA GLY A 152 -6.01 3.50 20.50
C GLY A 152 -6.80 4.78 20.78
N LYS A 153 -8.08 4.85 20.37
CA LYS A 153 -9.01 5.93 20.73
C LYS A 153 -9.95 5.56 21.89
N SER A 154 -9.81 4.36 22.46
CA SER A 154 -10.53 3.92 23.67
C SER A 154 -9.94 4.49 24.96
#